data_AF-A0A7W0VAI2-F1
#
_entry.id   AF-A0A7W0VAI2-F1
#
_cell.length_a   1.000
_cell.length_b   1.000
_cell.length_c   1.000
_cell.angle_alpha   90.00
_cell.angle_beta   90.00
_cell.angle_gamma   90.00
#
_symmetry.space_group_name_H-M   'P 1'
#
loop_
_entity.id
_entity.type
_entity.pdbx_description
1 polymer ?
#
loop_
_entity_poly.entity_id
_entity_poly.type
_entity_poly.pdbx_seq_one_letter_code
_entity_poly.pdbx_strand_id
1 'polypeptide(L)'
;MPRILAGAVVMLLASTAAAEPDRDRTRTAMEDYFAGEKLGGFTLMGMGAAGLLGGGLMLRSRYLTLKGASYPLLGIGVLHMAAGIFIYLSSDKRIDQFAGEIETDPAAFVARERSRMRGVSTQFTVLKVVEIVLIAGGLTMAGIGHRTDRPRLKGAGLALAAEMTLTLGFDIWAARRAHSYRDELAAVDVQASIDPGGVPVALITHTFSF
;
A
#
# COMPACT_ATOMS: atom_id res chain seq x y z
N MET A 1 42.74 -9.02 50.09
CA MET A 1 42.03 -8.04 49.23
C MET A 1 41.48 -8.76 48.01
N PRO A 2 40.16 -8.75 47.75
CA PRO A 2 39.68 -8.93 46.39
C PRO A 2 38.81 -7.75 45.94
N ARG A 3 39.21 -7.15 44.82
CA ARG A 3 38.43 -6.18 44.03
C ARG A 3 37.94 -6.90 42.78
N ILE A 4 36.75 -7.49 42.79
CA ILE A 4 36.10 -7.99 41.56
C ILE A 4 34.58 -7.82 41.71
N LEU A 5 34.05 -6.61 41.51
CA LEU A 5 32.60 -6.39 41.44
C LEU A 5 32.19 -5.21 40.52
N ALA A 6 33.06 -4.77 39.59
CA ALA A 6 32.77 -3.60 38.74
C ALA A 6 32.45 -3.91 37.25
N GLY A 7 32.48 -5.18 36.82
CA GLY A 7 32.39 -5.53 35.39
C GLY A 7 31.00 -5.82 34.84
N ALA A 8 30.03 -6.21 35.68
CA ALA A 8 28.78 -6.80 35.19
C ALA A 8 27.63 -5.79 34.96
N VAL A 9 27.73 -4.56 35.48
CA VAL A 9 26.64 -3.57 35.39
C VAL A 9 26.68 -2.74 34.11
N VAL A 10 27.84 -2.65 33.43
CA VAL A 10 28.00 -1.81 32.23
C VAL A 10 27.46 -2.47 30.96
N MET A 11 27.44 -3.81 30.88
CA MET A 11 26.95 -4.53 29.69
C MET A 11 25.41 -4.55 29.55
N LEU A 12 24.67 -4.44 30.65
CA LEU A 12 23.20 -4.42 30.61
C LEU A 12 22.62 -3.05 30.19
N LEU A 13 23.40 -1.98 30.29
CA LEU A 13 22.97 -0.63 29.90
C LEU A 13 23.28 -0.31 28.43
N ALA A 14 24.19 -1.06 27.79
CA ALA A 14 24.56 -0.86 26.39
C ALA A 14 23.57 -1.54 25.41
N SER A 15 22.85 -2.58 25.85
CA SER A 15 21.89 -3.31 25.01
C SER A 15 20.57 -2.56 24.79
N THR A 16 20.18 -1.67 25.70
CA THR A 16 18.95 -0.87 25.58
C THR A 16 19.13 0.32 24.65
N ALA A 17 20.29 0.98 24.69
CA ALA A 17 20.55 2.20 23.93
C ALA A 17 20.69 1.97 22.41
N ALA A 18 21.14 0.79 21.96
CA ALA A 18 21.19 0.44 20.54
C ALA A 18 19.84 -0.02 19.97
N ALA A 19 18.90 -0.45 20.83
CA ALA A 19 17.57 -0.93 20.43
C ALA A 19 16.52 0.19 20.31
N GLU A 20 16.76 1.39 20.86
CA GLU A 20 15.87 2.55 20.74
C GLU A 20 15.87 3.19 19.32
N PRO A 21 17.03 3.41 18.65
CA PRO A 21 17.06 4.03 17.32
C PRO A 21 16.30 3.26 16.24
N ASP A 22 16.34 1.92 16.28
CA ASP A 22 15.68 1.08 15.28
C ASP A 22 14.17 0.98 15.49
N ARG A 23 13.71 1.12 16.74
CA ARG A 23 12.28 1.24 17.08
C ARG A 23 11.70 2.53 16.51
N ASP A 24 12.33 3.67 16.79
CA ASP A 24 11.87 4.98 16.35
C ASP A 24 11.88 5.10 14.83
N ARG A 25 12.90 4.54 14.17
CA ARG A 25 12.95 4.47 12.70
C ARG A 25 11.84 3.60 12.13
N THR A 26 11.62 2.41 12.69
CA THR A 26 10.57 1.49 12.25
C THR A 26 9.19 2.12 12.41
N ARG A 27 8.95 2.80 13.54
CA ARG A 27 7.73 3.57 13.81
C ARG A 27 7.54 4.67 12.77
N THR A 28 8.55 5.51 12.56
CA THR A 28 8.46 6.65 11.62
C THR A 28 8.16 6.16 10.21
N ALA A 29 8.87 5.13 9.73
CA ALA A 29 8.62 4.54 8.42
C ALA A 29 7.21 3.94 8.28
N MET A 30 6.70 3.32 9.35
CA MET A 30 5.32 2.81 9.42
C MET A 30 4.31 3.95 9.34
N GLU A 31 4.46 4.98 10.16
CA GLU A 31 3.57 6.14 10.19
C GLU A 31 3.53 6.86 8.83
N ASP A 32 4.69 7.12 8.22
CA ASP A 32 4.79 7.74 6.90
C ASP A 32 4.10 6.91 5.81
N TYR A 33 4.31 5.59 5.81
CA TYR A 33 3.66 4.68 4.87
C TYR A 33 2.14 4.73 4.99
N PHE A 34 1.61 4.62 6.21
CA PHE A 34 0.17 4.58 6.46
C PHE A 34 -0.49 5.96 6.31
N ALA A 35 0.20 7.06 6.60
CA ALA A 35 -0.26 8.41 6.27
C ALA A 35 -0.44 8.56 4.75
N GLY A 36 0.51 8.03 3.98
CA GLY A 36 0.39 7.92 2.53
C GLY A 36 -0.79 7.05 2.10
N GLU A 37 -1.00 5.88 2.71
CA GLU A 37 -2.16 5.03 2.41
C GLU A 37 -3.49 5.74 2.66
N LYS A 38 -3.63 6.50 3.75
CA LYS A 38 -4.82 7.31 4.04
C LYS A 38 -5.07 8.35 2.95
N LEU A 39 -4.03 9.06 2.52
CA LEU A 39 -4.14 9.99 1.40
C LEU A 39 -4.56 9.25 0.11
N GLY A 40 -4.00 8.06 -0.12
CA GLY A 40 -4.41 7.20 -1.23
C GLY A 40 -5.90 6.80 -1.15
N GLY A 41 -6.40 6.53 0.05
CA GLY A 41 -7.82 6.30 0.32
C GLY A 41 -8.69 7.49 -0.10
N PHE A 42 -8.30 8.72 0.24
CA PHE A 42 -8.99 9.94 -0.22
C PHE A 42 -8.93 10.12 -1.73
N THR A 43 -7.80 9.84 -2.36
CA THR A 43 -7.67 9.89 -3.83
C THR A 43 -8.65 8.93 -4.49
N LEU A 44 -8.75 7.68 -4.02
CA LEU A 44 -9.69 6.70 -4.53
C LEU A 44 -11.15 7.10 -4.27
N MET A 45 -11.47 7.65 -3.09
CA MET A 45 -12.81 8.18 -2.82
C MET A 45 -13.15 9.34 -3.77
N GLY A 46 -12.19 10.22 -4.06
CA GLY A 46 -12.34 11.30 -5.03
C GLY A 46 -12.59 10.79 -6.45
N MET A 47 -11.79 9.83 -6.91
CA MET A 47 -11.99 9.15 -8.20
C MET A 47 -13.36 8.45 -8.26
N GLY A 48 -13.74 7.77 -7.17
CA GLY A 48 -15.04 7.12 -7.04
C GLY A 48 -16.20 8.10 -7.13
N ALA A 49 -16.14 9.22 -6.42
CA ALA A 49 -17.14 10.27 -6.48
C ALA A 49 -17.24 10.88 -7.88
N ALA A 50 -16.09 11.16 -8.52
CA ALA A 50 -16.05 11.67 -9.89
C ALA A 50 -16.69 10.70 -10.89
N GLY A 51 -16.37 9.41 -10.79
CA GLY A 51 -16.97 8.36 -11.62
C GLY A 51 -18.49 8.23 -11.39
N LEU A 52 -18.94 8.27 -10.13
CA LEU A 52 -20.35 8.21 -9.78
C LEU A 52 -21.15 9.41 -10.29
N LEU A 53 -20.64 10.62 -10.06
CA LEU A 53 -21.28 11.86 -10.51
C LEU A 53 -21.25 11.96 -12.04
N GLY A 54 -20.09 11.76 -12.66
CA GLY A 54 -19.92 11.79 -14.10
C GLY A 54 -20.78 10.75 -14.81
N GLY A 55 -20.74 9.50 -14.35
CA GLY A 55 -21.58 8.42 -14.85
C GLY A 55 -23.08 8.69 -14.67
N GLY A 56 -23.50 9.21 -13.52
CA GLY A 56 -24.89 9.58 -13.24
C GLY A 56 -25.41 10.69 -14.16
N LEU A 57 -24.59 11.72 -14.43
CA LEU A 57 -24.92 12.78 -15.38
C LEU A 57 -24.98 12.24 -16.81
N MET A 58 -24.05 11.37 -17.20
CA MET A 58 -23.97 10.78 -18.53
C MET A 58 -25.16 9.84 -18.84
N LEU A 59 -25.72 9.14 -17.84
CA LEU A 59 -26.95 8.34 -18.01
C LEU A 59 -28.14 9.17 -18.53
N ARG A 60 -28.21 10.45 -18.12
CA ARG A 60 -29.28 11.39 -18.50
C ARG A 60 -29.06 12.03 -19.86
N SER A 61 -27.89 11.84 -20.47
CA SER A 61 -27.54 12.43 -21.76
C SER A 61 -28.37 11.85 -22.90
N ARG A 62 -28.73 12.68 -23.90
CA ARG A 62 -29.35 12.21 -25.16
C ARG A 62 -28.37 11.41 -26.04
N TYR A 63 -27.07 11.59 -25.85
CA TYR A 63 -26.04 10.96 -26.66
C TYR A 63 -25.79 9.52 -26.21
N LEU A 64 -26.05 8.55 -27.09
CA LEU A 64 -25.89 7.12 -26.77
C LEU A 64 -24.46 6.75 -26.37
N THR A 65 -23.46 7.45 -26.89
CA THR A 65 -22.05 7.27 -26.47
C THR A 65 -21.85 7.62 -25.00
N LEU A 66 -22.42 8.72 -24.53
CA LEU A 66 -22.33 9.10 -23.12
C LEU A 66 -23.09 8.10 -22.22
N LYS A 67 -24.27 7.64 -22.64
CA LYS A 67 -24.97 6.55 -21.93
C LYS A 67 -24.18 5.24 -21.89
N GLY A 68 -23.34 4.98 -22.89
CA GLY A 68 -22.42 3.85 -22.86
C GLY A 68 -21.31 4.03 -21.83
N ALA A 69 -20.69 5.22 -21.82
CA ALA A 69 -19.62 5.59 -20.91
C ALA A 69 -20.05 5.57 -19.44
N SER A 70 -21.33 5.80 -19.15
CA SER A 70 -21.80 5.81 -17.77
C SER A 70 -21.70 4.46 -17.06
N TYR A 71 -21.80 3.32 -17.75
CA TYR A 71 -21.79 2.02 -17.06
C TYR A 71 -20.43 1.71 -16.42
N PRO A 72 -19.29 1.81 -17.14
CA PRO A 72 -17.98 1.65 -16.51
C PRO A 72 -17.72 2.69 -15.43
N LEU A 73 -18.04 3.98 -15.67
CA LEU A 73 -17.82 5.05 -14.70
C LEU A 73 -18.55 4.80 -13.38
N LEU A 74 -19.82 4.35 -13.45
CA LEU A 74 -20.59 4.00 -12.25
C LEU A 74 -20.02 2.75 -11.57
N GLY A 75 -19.78 1.68 -12.32
CA GLY A 75 -19.32 0.42 -11.76
C GLY A 75 -17.95 0.55 -11.08
N ILE A 76 -16.98 1.13 -11.79
CA ILE A 76 -15.63 1.38 -11.26
C ILE A 76 -15.68 2.47 -10.19
N GLY A 77 -16.53 3.48 -10.34
CA GLY A 77 -16.70 4.52 -9.32
C GLY A 77 -17.15 3.97 -7.97
N VAL A 78 -18.08 3.00 -7.95
CA VAL A 78 -18.46 2.28 -6.72
C VAL A 78 -17.25 1.53 -6.14
N LEU A 79 -16.48 0.83 -6.98
CA LEU A 79 -15.31 0.07 -6.53
C LEU A 79 -14.23 0.99 -5.92
N HIS A 80 -13.92 2.11 -6.58
CA HIS A 80 -12.98 3.10 -6.06
C HIS A 80 -13.46 3.71 -4.74
N MET A 81 -14.74 4.05 -4.62
CA MET A 81 -15.31 4.56 -3.37
C MET A 81 -15.17 3.54 -2.23
N ALA A 82 -15.58 2.29 -2.47
CA ALA A 82 -15.49 1.22 -1.48
C ALA A 82 -14.04 0.92 -1.08
N ALA A 83 -13.14 0.82 -2.05
CA ALA A 83 -11.71 0.60 -1.82
C ALA A 83 -11.07 1.76 -1.04
N GLY A 84 -11.40 3.01 -1.39
CA GLY A 84 -10.88 4.19 -0.71
C GLY A 84 -11.30 4.26 0.75
N ILE A 85 -12.58 3.98 1.04
CA ILE A 85 -13.11 3.89 2.42
C ILE A 85 -12.40 2.77 3.18
N PHE A 86 -12.27 1.59 2.57
CA PHE A 86 -11.62 0.43 3.20
C PHE A 86 -10.16 0.73 3.54
N ILE A 87 -9.39 1.29 2.60
CA ILE A 87 -7.99 1.66 2.82
C ILE A 87 -7.90 2.66 3.97
N TYR A 88 -8.67 3.74 3.93
CA TYR A 88 -8.65 4.76 4.98
C TYR A 88 -8.88 4.17 6.38
N LEU A 89 -9.97 3.39 6.55
CA LEU A 89 -10.33 2.80 7.84
C LEU A 89 -9.36 1.70 8.30
N SER A 90 -8.80 0.93 7.36
CA SER A 90 -7.85 -0.13 7.69
C SER A 90 -6.47 0.42 8.03
N SER A 91 -6.03 1.51 7.39
CA SER A 91 -4.77 2.19 7.71
C SER A 91 -4.82 2.80 9.12
N ASP A 92 -5.92 3.46 9.52
CA ASP A 92 -6.08 3.98 10.89
C ASP A 92 -5.93 2.88 11.95
N LYS A 93 -6.67 1.77 11.78
CA LYS A 93 -6.59 0.64 12.71
C LYS A 93 -5.21 0.01 12.77
N ARG A 94 -4.49 -0.03 11.63
CA ARG A 94 -3.14 -0.60 11.55
C ARG A 94 -2.11 0.27 12.24
N ILE A 95 -2.20 1.59 12.13
CA ILE A 95 -1.29 2.50 12.84
C ILE A 95 -1.38 2.23 14.34
N ASP A 96 -2.60 2.22 14.90
CA ASP A 96 -2.81 2.00 16.34
C ASP A 96 -2.29 0.62 16.79
N GLN A 97 -2.60 -0.42 16.01
CA GLN A 97 -2.15 -1.79 16.32
C GLN A 97 -0.62 -1.91 16.24
N PHE A 98 -0.03 -1.44 15.15
CA PHE A 98 1.39 -1.63 14.86
C PHE A 98 2.26 -0.77 15.77
N ALA A 99 1.80 0.41 16.19
CA ALA A 99 2.50 1.21 17.20
C ALA A 99 2.72 0.42 18.51
N GLY A 100 1.71 -0.35 18.96
CA GLY A 100 1.84 -1.22 20.14
C GLY A 100 2.73 -2.45 19.91
N GLU A 101 2.68 -3.05 18.71
CA GLU A 101 3.54 -4.17 18.35
C GLU A 101 5.02 -3.76 18.28
N ILE A 102 5.32 -2.58 17.73
CA ILE A 102 6.68 -2.02 17.65
C ILE A 102 7.24 -1.74 19.05
N GLU A 103 6.42 -1.25 19.98
CA GLU A 103 6.86 -1.04 21.37
C GLU A 103 7.16 -2.33 22.10
N THR A 104 6.37 -3.37 21.85
CA THR A 104 6.47 -4.64 22.56
C THR A 104 7.62 -5.51 22.04
N ASP A 105 7.69 -5.69 20.72
CA ASP A 105 8.70 -6.52 20.05
C ASP A 105 8.92 -6.03 18.60
N PRO A 106 9.83 -5.06 18.39
CA PRO A 106 10.07 -4.46 17.08
C PRO A 106 10.67 -5.45 16.09
N ALA A 107 11.51 -6.38 16.55
CA ALA A 107 12.15 -7.37 15.69
C ALA A 107 11.11 -8.35 15.12
N ALA A 108 10.21 -8.86 15.97
CA ALA A 108 9.14 -9.73 15.52
C ALA A 108 8.14 -8.99 14.62
N PHE A 109 7.85 -7.71 14.90
CA PHE A 109 7.04 -6.86 14.02
C PHE A 109 7.67 -6.76 12.62
N VAL A 110 8.95 -6.33 12.52
CA VAL A 110 9.65 -6.18 11.23
C VAL A 110 9.65 -7.48 10.43
N ALA A 111 9.89 -8.62 11.08
CA ALA A 111 9.88 -9.93 10.41
C ALA A 111 8.49 -10.27 9.82
N ARG A 112 7.42 -10.06 10.59
CA ARG A 112 6.03 -10.27 10.11
C ARG A 112 5.68 -9.30 8.99
N GLU A 113 6.03 -8.03 9.16
CA GLU A 113 5.65 -6.96 8.24
C GLU A 113 6.35 -7.07 6.89
N ARG A 114 7.64 -7.45 6.88
CA ARG A 114 8.34 -7.84 5.65
C ARG A 114 7.60 -8.94 4.89
N SER A 115 7.04 -9.93 5.61
CA SER A 115 6.25 -11.00 4.99
C SER A 115 4.95 -10.49 4.39
N ARG A 116 4.21 -9.66 5.13
CA ARG A 116 2.98 -9.01 4.64
C ARG A 116 3.24 -8.19 3.38
N MET A 117 4.31 -7.38 3.38
CA MET A 117 4.64 -6.47 2.29
C MET A 117 5.08 -7.18 1.00
N ARG A 118 5.57 -8.42 1.08
CA ARG A 118 5.75 -9.28 -0.11
C ARG A 118 4.40 -9.59 -0.76
N GLY A 119 3.39 -9.94 0.04
CA GLY A 119 2.03 -10.18 -0.44
C GLY A 119 1.43 -8.95 -1.12
N VAL A 120 1.58 -7.77 -0.52
CA VAL A 120 1.14 -6.47 -1.09
C VAL A 120 1.79 -6.22 -2.45
N SER A 121 3.07 -6.53 -2.60
CA SER A 121 3.79 -6.34 -3.86
C SER A 121 3.28 -7.25 -4.98
N THR A 122 2.94 -8.49 -4.64
CA THR A 122 2.28 -9.43 -5.57
C THR A 122 0.92 -8.90 -5.99
N GLN A 123 0.12 -8.39 -5.04
CA GLN A 123 -1.20 -7.79 -5.34
C GLN A 123 -1.09 -6.63 -6.32
N PHE A 124 -0.15 -5.69 -6.11
CA PHE A 124 0.08 -4.59 -7.06
C PHE A 124 0.48 -5.10 -8.44
N THR A 125 1.26 -6.18 -8.53
CA THR A 125 1.63 -6.75 -9.84
C THR A 125 0.42 -7.33 -10.56
N VAL A 126 -0.44 -8.05 -9.84
CA VAL A 126 -1.68 -8.60 -10.39
C VAL A 126 -2.61 -7.49 -10.86
N LEU A 127 -2.82 -6.45 -10.04
CA LEU A 127 -3.68 -5.32 -10.39
C LEU A 127 -3.21 -4.63 -11.67
N LYS A 128 -1.92 -4.28 -11.78
CA LYS A 128 -1.36 -3.67 -12.99
C LYS A 128 -1.59 -4.51 -14.25
N VAL A 129 -1.44 -5.84 -14.16
CA VAL A 129 -1.70 -6.73 -15.30
C VAL A 129 -3.18 -6.70 -15.69
N VAL A 130 -4.07 -6.79 -14.70
CA VAL A 130 -5.52 -6.72 -14.93
C VAL A 130 -5.91 -5.38 -15.56
N GLU A 131 -5.37 -4.26 -15.06
CA GLU A 131 -5.63 -2.93 -15.59
C GLU A 131 -5.16 -2.79 -17.04
N ILE A 132 -3.94 -3.24 -17.37
CA ILE A 132 -3.43 -3.23 -18.75
C ILE A 132 -4.35 -4.03 -19.68
N VAL A 133 -4.79 -5.21 -19.25
CA VAL A 133 -5.74 -6.04 -20.00
C VAL A 133 -7.08 -5.31 -20.19
N LEU A 134 -7.60 -4.66 -19.15
CA LEU A 134 -8.85 -3.92 -19.22
C LEU A 134 -8.74 -2.64 -20.08
N ILE A 135 -7.59 -1.97 -20.08
CA ILE A 135 -7.30 -0.86 -21.00
C ILE A 135 -7.36 -1.35 -22.44
N ALA A 136 -6.63 -2.42 -22.77
CA ALA A 136 -6.63 -3.01 -24.11
C ALA A 136 -8.03 -3.50 -24.52
N GLY A 137 -8.76 -4.13 -23.60
CA GLY A 137 -10.15 -4.56 -23.79
C GLY A 137 -11.09 -3.37 -24.05
N GLY A 138 -10.97 -2.30 -23.27
CA GLY A 138 -11.73 -1.06 -23.45
C GLY A 138 -11.47 -0.40 -24.81
N LEU A 139 -10.21 -0.29 -25.22
CA LEU A 139 -9.84 0.22 -26.55
C LEU A 139 -10.38 -0.66 -27.68
N THR A 140 -10.33 -1.98 -27.50
CA THR A 140 -10.89 -2.94 -28.46
C THR A 140 -12.41 -2.78 -28.58
N MET A 141 -13.13 -2.71 -27.44
CA MET A 141 -14.56 -2.42 -27.41
C MET A 141 -14.88 -1.08 -28.08
N ALA A 142 -14.08 -0.05 -27.83
CA ALA A 142 -14.24 1.27 -28.44
C ALA A 142 -14.12 1.20 -29.98
N GLY A 143 -13.10 0.49 -30.48
CA GLY A 143 -12.86 0.30 -31.91
C GLY A 143 -13.96 -0.51 -32.60
N ILE A 144 -14.42 -1.61 -32.00
CA ILE A 144 -15.54 -2.41 -32.52
C ILE A 144 -16.81 -1.55 -32.52
N GLY A 145 -17.09 -0.84 -31.42
CA GLY A 145 -18.25 0.04 -31.32
C GLY A 145 -18.25 1.14 -32.37
N HIS A 146 -17.08 1.67 -32.72
CA HIS A 146 -16.94 2.65 -33.80
C HIS A 146 -17.17 2.05 -35.19
N ARG A 147 -16.59 0.88 -35.49
CA ARG A 147 -16.73 0.23 -36.82
C ARG A 147 -18.12 -0.34 -37.10
N THR A 148 -18.90 -0.62 -36.06
CA THR A 148 -20.22 -1.26 -36.17
C THR A 148 -21.39 -0.32 -35.87
N ASP A 149 -21.14 1.00 -35.80
CA ASP A 149 -22.13 2.02 -35.44
C ASP A 149 -22.90 1.71 -34.15
N ARG A 150 -22.18 1.20 -33.14
CA ARG A 150 -22.71 0.90 -31.80
C ARG A 150 -22.19 1.94 -30.81
N PRO A 151 -22.80 3.14 -30.73
CA PRO A 151 -22.29 4.25 -29.93
C PRO A 151 -22.18 3.94 -28.44
N ARG A 152 -23.11 3.14 -27.87
CA ARG A 152 -23.03 2.70 -26.46
C ARG A 152 -21.79 1.85 -26.20
N LEU A 153 -21.49 0.91 -27.08
CA LEU A 153 -20.30 0.06 -26.97
C LEU A 153 -19.02 0.90 -27.09
N LYS A 154 -19.01 1.86 -28.03
CA LYS A 154 -17.91 2.82 -28.17
C LYS A 154 -17.66 3.58 -26.88
N GLY A 155 -18.72 4.15 -26.30
CA GLY A 155 -18.64 4.92 -25.06
C GLY A 155 -18.18 4.10 -23.87
N ALA A 156 -18.71 2.89 -23.70
CA ALA A 156 -18.30 1.98 -22.63
C ALA A 156 -16.82 1.61 -22.76
N GLY A 157 -16.35 1.28 -23.97
CA GLY A 157 -14.94 0.97 -24.19
C GLY A 157 -14.01 2.14 -23.86
N LEU A 158 -14.34 3.36 -24.29
CA LEU A 158 -13.55 4.55 -24.00
C LEU A 158 -13.50 4.88 -22.50
N ALA A 159 -14.63 4.80 -21.82
CA ALA A 159 -14.69 5.06 -20.38
C ALA A 159 -13.91 4.01 -19.58
N LEU A 160 -14.05 2.72 -19.92
CA LEU A 160 -13.29 1.65 -19.29
C LEU A 160 -11.78 1.87 -19.47
N ALA A 161 -11.32 2.16 -20.68
CA ALA A 161 -9.91 2.40 -20.95
C ALA A 161 -9.37 3.63 -20.20
N ALA A 162 -10.14 4.72 -20.17
CA ALA A 162 -9.76 5.94 -19.44
C ALA A 162 -9.66 5.69 -17.94
N GLU A 163 -10.68 5.09 -17.33
CA GLU A 163 -10.69 4.78 -15.90
C GLU A 163 -9.52 3.88 -15.50
N MET A 164 -9.30 2.78 -16.21
CA MET A 164 -8.20 1.85 -15.90
C MET A 164 -6.83 2.47 -16.11
N THR A 165 -6.70 3.45 -17.01
CA THR A 165 -5.45 4.22 -17.14
C THR A 165 -5.20 5.09 -15.90
N LEU A 166 -6.25 5.71 -15.35
CA LEU A 166 -6.14 6.51 -14.13
C LEU A 166 -5.86 5.63 -12.91
N THR A 167 -6.55 4.49 -12.78
CA THR A 167 -6.32 3.52 -11.68
C THR A 167 -4.90 2.97 -11.75
N LEU A 168 -4.40 2.61 -12.94
CA LEU A 168 -3.03 2.16 -13.13
C LEU A 168 -2.01 3.22 -12.68
N GLY A 169 -2.25 4.49 -13.01
CA GLY A 169 -1.42 5.60 -12.55
C GLY A 169 -1.38 5.71 -11.02
N PHE A 170 -2.54 5.58 -10.38
CA PHE A 170 -2.67 5.55 -8.92
C PHE A 170 -1.91 4.35 -8.31
N ASP A 171 -2.09 3.15 -8.85
CA ASP A 171 -1.49 1.91 -8.34
C ASP A 171 0.04 1.89 -8.53
N ILE A 172 0.56 2.51 -9.60
CA ILE A 172 2.01 2.69 -9.77
C ILE A 172 2.58 3.58 -8.66
N TRP A 173 1.91 4.68 -8.33
CA TRP A 173 2.34 5.56 -7.25
C TRP A 173 2.24 4.86 -5.88
N ALA A 174 1.14 4.17 -5.61
CA ALA A 174 0.96 3.39 -4.39
C ALA A 174 2.01 2.26 -4.25
N ALA A 175 2.35 1.58 -5.35
CA ALA A 175 3.39 0.55 -5.37
C ALA A 175 4.78 1.12 -5.09
N ARG A 176 5.10 2.33 -5.59
CA ARG A 176 6.37 3.01 -5.26
C ARG A 176 6.48 3.32 -3.77
N ARG A 177 5.41 3.84 -3.17
CA ARG A 177 5.35 4.06 -1.71
C ARG A 177 5.56 2.76 -0.93
N ALA A 178 4.90 1.68 -1.33
CA ALA A 178 5.08 0.37 -0.72
C ALA A 178 6.52 -0.17 -0.87
N HIS A 179 7.18 0.13 -1.97
CA HIS A 179 8.59 -0.21 -2.16
C HIS A 179 9.49 0.55 -1.19
N SER A 180 9.33 1.88 -1.08
CA SER A 180 10.12 2.68 -0.14
C SER A 180 9.96 2.20 1.30
N TYR A 181 8.74 1.86 1.73
CA TYR A 181 8.52 1.30 3.07
C TYR A 181 9.22 -0.06 3.27
N ARG A 182 9.21 -0.92 2.24
CA ARG A 182 9.95 -2.18 2.29
C ARG A 182 11.45 -1.99 2.40
N ASP A 183 12.00 -0.99 1.74
CA ASP A 183 13.43 -0.69 1.80
C ASP A 183 13.82 -0.21 3.20
N GLU A 184 13.02 0.66 3.82
CA GLU A 184 13.21 1.07 5.22
C GLU A 184 13.13 -0.12 6.17
N LEU A 185 12.13 -1.00 5.99
CA LEU A 185 12.04 -2.22 6.77
C LEU A 185 13.21 -3.16 6.52
N ALA A 186 13.77 -3.23 5.32
CA ALA A 186 14.89 -4.09 4.95
C ALA A 186 16.22 -3.61 5.54
N ALA A 187 16.37 -2.30 5.73
CA ALA A 187 17.56 -1.70 6.30
C ALA A 187 17.79 -2.13 7.75
N VAL A 188 16.73 -2.37 8.53
CA VAL A 188 16.78 -2.81 9.93
C VAL A 188 17.34 -4.25 10.01
N ASP A 189 18.59 -4.49 10.45
CA ASP A 189 19.04 -5.89 10.64
C ASP A 189 18.25 -6.49 11.79
N VAL A 190 17.66 -7.65 11.60
CA VAL A 190 17.13 -8.44 12.70
C VAL A 190 18.12 -9.59 12.93
N GLN A 191 19.06 -9.40 13.86
CA GLN A 191 20.01 -10.43 14.30
C GLN A 191 19.45 -11.24 15.46
N ALA A 192 19.16 -12.53 15.27
CA ALA A 192 18.94 -13.39 16.44
C ALA A 192 20.26 -13.51 17.24
N SER A 193 20.29 -13.00 18.46
CA SER A 193 21.30 -13.32 19.47
C SER A 193 20.81 -14.47 20.35
N ILE A 194 21.75 -15.09 21.04
CA ILE A 194 21.46 -16.03 22.12
C ILE A 194 21.95 -15.33 23.38
N ASP A 195 21.06 -15.07 24.34
CA ASP A 195 21.44 -14.62 25.68
C ASP A 195 22.45 -15.61 26.27
N PRO A 196 23.45 -15.22 27.10
CA PRO A 196 24.27 -16.15 27.87
C PRO A 196 23.52 -17.31 28.56
N GLY A 197 22.21 -17.19 28.82
CA GLY A 197 21.33 -18.27 29.28
C GLY A 197 20.82 -19.26 28.21
N GLY A 198 21.23 -19.15 26.95
CA GLY A 198 20.79 -20.03 25.86
C GLY A 198 19.41 -19.68 25.27
N VAL A 199 18.83 -18.55 25.66
CA VAL A 199 17.52 -18.10 25.16
C VAL A 199 17.72 -17.31 23.88
N PRO A 200 17.06 -17.66 22.76
CA PRO A 200 17.10 -16.84 21.55
C PRO A 200 16.42 -15.49 21.80
N VAL A 201 17.16 -14.40 21.63
CA VAL A 201 16.70 -13.02 21.72
C VAL A 201 16.92 -12.37 20.36
N ALA A 202 15.92 -11.74 19.77
CA ALA A 202 16.11 -10.99 18.53
C ALA A 202 16.79 -9.64 18.86
N LEU A 203 18.07 -9.52 18.52
CA LEU A 203 18.83 -8.28 18.48
C LEU A 203 18.60 -7.58 17.14
N ILE A 204 18.73 -6.25 17.12
CA ILE A 204 18.63 -5.47 15.89
C ILE A 204 20.01 -4.81 15.64
N THR A 205 20.53 -4.87 14.42
CA THR A 205 21.78 -4.18 14.02
C THR A 205 21.62 -3.48 12.68
N HIS A 206 22.68 -2.90 12.13
CA HIS A 206 22.65 -2.31 10.79
C HIS A 206 23.95 -2.61 10.01
N THR A 207 23.82 -2.86 8.70
CA THR A 207 24.94 -2.86 7.76
C THR A 207 25.13 -1.46 7.17
N PHE A 208 26.17 -0.74 7.59
CA PHE A 208 26.62 0.47 6.90
C PHE A 208 27.38 0.07 5.63
N SER A 209 26.85 0.41 4.46
CA SER A 209 27.63 0.43 3.21
C SER A 209 27.97 1.89 2.89
N PHE A 210 29.26 2.22 3.00
CA PHE A 210 29.84 3.49 2.55
C PHE A 210 29.91 3.55 1.02
#